data_AF-A0A4Q2X8W4-F1
#
_entry.id   AF-A0A4Q2X8W4-F1
#
_cell.length_a   1.000
_cell.length_b   1.000
_cell.length_c   1.000
_cell.angle_alpha   90.00
_cell.angle_beta   90.00
_cell.angle_gamma   90.00
#
_symmetry.space_group_name_H-M   'P 1'
#
loop_
_entity.id
_entity.type
_entity.pdbx_description
1 polymer ?
#
loop_
_entity_poly.entity_id
_entity_poly.type
_entity_poly.pdbx_seq_one_letter_code
_entity_poly.pdbx_strand_id
1 'polypeptide(L)' 'MPLEIERKYLLTSDAWRDGSPGTRLSQGYLTRDSGRTVRVRTSGEKAWLTIKGNS' A
#
# COMPACT_ATOMS: atom_id res chain seq x y z
N MET A 1 -18.33 -15.89 -8.52
CA MET A 1 -17.25 -15.31 -7.71
C MET A 1 -16.16 -14.83 -8.66
N PRO A 2 -15.79 -13.54 -8.68
CA PRO A 2 -14.57 -13.13 -9.35
C PRO A 2 -13.36 -13.65 -8.55
N LEU A 3 -12.47 -14.36 -9.22
CA LEU A 3 -11.20 -14.83 -8.67
C LEU A 3 -10.08 -14.01 -9.28
N GLU A 4 -9.37 -13.25 -8.46
CA GLU A 4 -8.16 -12.55 -8.88
C GLU A 4 -6.96 -13.50 -8.79
N ILE A 5 -6.12 -13.52 -9.83
CA ILE A 5 -4.89 -14.30 -9.89
C ILE A 5 -3.73 -13.34 -10.15
N GLU A 6 -2.86 -13.14 -9.15
CA GLU A 6 -1.70 -12.23 -9.22
C GLU A 6 -0.38 -13.00 -9.07
N ARG A 7 0.69 -12.57 -9.78
CA ARG A 7 2.07 -13.02 -9.58
C ARG A 7 2.99 -11.81 -9.42
N LYS A 8 3.89 -11.87 -8.44
CA LYS A 8 4.86 -10.79 -8.14
C LYS A 8 6.29 -11.30 -8.31
N TYR A 9 7.15 -10.43 -8.83
CA TYR A 9 8.56 -10.73 -9.09
C TYR A 9 9.43 -9.62 -8.54
N LEU A 10 10.65 -9.96 -8.13
CA LEU A 10 11.69 -8.97 -7.87
C LEU A 10 12.22 -8.44 -9.21
N LEU A 11 12.44 -7.14 -9.27
CA LEU A 11 13.01 -6.49 -10.45
C LEU A 11 14.53 -6.41 -10.30
N THR A 12 15.25 -6.60 -11.40
CA THR A 12 16.71 -6.55 -11.43
C THR A 12 17.27 -5.14 -11.55
N SER A 13 16.45 -4.16 -11.91
CA SER A 13 16.82 -2.74 -12.02
C SER A 13 15.61 -1.82 -11.92
N ASP A 14 15.86 -0.51 -11.81
CA ASP A 14 14.84 0.55 -11.85
C ASP A 14 14.45 0.99 -13.27
N ALA A 15 14.94 0.31 -14.32
CA ALA A 15 14.66 0.67 -15.71
C ALA A 15 13.16 0.71 -16.05
N TRP A 16 12.33 -0.04 -15.31
CA TRP A 16 10.87 -0.02 -15.45
C TRP A 16 10.23 1.34 -15.19
N ARG A 17 10.93 2.25 -14.49
CA ARG A 17 10.41 3.58 -14.11
C ARG A 17 10.51 4.60 -15.23
N ASP A 18 11.30 4.34 -16.27
CA ASP A 18 11.54 5.31 -17.33
C ASP A 18 10.24 5.63 -18.10
N GLY A 19 9.99 6.93 -18.32
CA GLY A 19 8.82 7.44 -19.06
C GLY A 19 7.44 7.30 -18.39
N SER A 20 7.33 6.67 -17.22
CA SER A 20 6.02 6.42 -16.58
C SER A 20 5.76 7.36 -15.40
N PRO A 21 4.66 8.15 -15.41
CA PRO A 21 4.30 8.97 -14.25
C PRO A 21 3.91 8.07 -13.08
N GLY A 22 4.63 8.17 -11.97
CA GLY A 22 4.33 7.47 -10.73
C GLY A 22 3.59 8.35 -9.73
N THR A 23 2.65 7.76 -8.97
CA THR A 23 2.11 8.42 -7.78
C THR A 23 2.91 8.01 -6.55
N ARG A 24 3.41 8.97 -5.77
CA ARG A 24 4.09 8.66 -4.52
C ARG A 24 3.07 8.06 -3.54
N LEU A 25 3.33 6.81 -3.15
CA LEU A 25 2.60 6.11 -2.10
C LEU A 25 3.49 6.03 -0.85
N SER A 26 2.93 6.43 0.29
CA SER A 26 3.54 6.22 1.60
C SER A 26 2.50 5.71 2.58
N GLN A 27 2.91 4.86 3.51
CA GLN A 27 2.02 4.36 4.55
C GLN A 27 2.78 4.13 5.86
N GLY A 28 2.14 4.50 6.96
CA GLY A 28 2.62 4.28 8.31
C GLY A 28 1.60 3.48 9.12
N TYR A 29 2.10 2.51 9.87
CA TYR A 29 1.31 1.75 10.84
C TYR A 29 1.56 2.34 12.22
N LEU A 30 0.50 2.77 12.90
CA LEU A 30 0.58 3.45 14.19
C LEU A 30 0.47 2.50 15.38
N THR A 31 0.21 1.22 15.12
CA THR A 31 0.10 0.18 16.14
C THR A 31 0.86 -1.06 15.68
N ARG A 32 1.39 -1.79 16.66
CA ARG A 32 2.01 -3.12 16.47
C ARG A 32 1.10 -4.25 16.97
N ASP A 33 -0.05 -3.92 17.56
CA ASP A 33 -1.02 -4.89 18.06
C ASP A 33 -1.61 -5.72 16.91
N SER A 34 -1.55 -7.04 16.99
CA SER A 34 -2.03 -7.91 15.91
C SER A 34 -3.57 -7.90 15.77
N GLY A 35 -4.30 -7.50 16.82
CA GLY A 35 -5.76 -7.43 16.84
C GLY A 35 -6.33 -6.09 16.37
N ARG A 36 -5.49 -5.09 16.09
CA ARG A 36 -5.91 -3.74 15.70
C ARG A 36 -5.00 -3.20 14.62
N THR A 37 -5.58 -2.62 13.58
CA THR A 37 -4.82 -1.93 12.54
C THR A 37 -5.21 -0.46 12.53
N VAL A 38 -4.25 0.40 12.81
CA VAL A 38 -4.34 1.84 12.55
C VAL A 38 -3.28 2.17 11.52
N ARG A 39 -3.71 2.58 10.33
CA ARG A 39 -2.82 2.89 9.22
C ARG A 39 -3.15 4.25 8.63
N VAL A 40 -2.13 5.08 8.47
CA VAL A 40 -2.19 6.29 7.65
C VAL A 40 -1.59 5.95 6.30
N ARG A 41 -2.26 6.33 5.22
CA ARG A 41 -1.73 6.21 3.84
C ARG A 41 -1.87 7.53 3.12
N THR A 42 -0.82 7.96 2.44
CA THR A 42 -0.85 9.06 1.47
C THR A 42 -0.67 8.51 0.05
N SER A 43 -1.40 9.09 -0.90
CA SER A 43 -1.30 8.83 -2.34
C SER A 43 -1.34 10.15 -3.07
N GLY A 44 -0.16 10.64 -3.47
CA GLY A 44 -0.02 12.02 -3.93
C GLY A 44 -0.52 12.99 -2.85
N GLU A 45 -1.51 13.82 -3.18
CA GLU A 45 -2.07 14.86 -2.30
C GLU A 45 -3.20 14.37 -1.39
N LYS A 46 -3.67 13.12 -1.57
CA LYS A 46 -4.76 12.56 -0.77
C LYS A 46 -4.22 11.70 0.37
N ALA A 47 -4.90 11.76 1.51
CA ALA A 47 -4.58 10.96 2.68
C ALA A 47 -5.82 10.24 3.23
N TRP A 48 -5.61 9.05 3.80
CA TRP A 48 -6.64 8.26 4.46
C TRP A 48 -6.12 7.72 5.79
N LEU A 49 -6.98 7.80 6.81
CA LEU A 49 -6.83 7.07 8.07
C LEU A 49 -7.73 5.83 8.02
N THR A 50 -7.14 4.65 8.22
CA THR A 50 -7.87 3.40 8.34
C THR A 50 -7.73 2.86 9.75
N ILE A 51 -8.87 2.58 10.40
CA ILE A 51 -8.95 1.95 11.71
C ILE A 51 -9.73 0.65 11.55
N LYS A 52 -9.14 -0.47 11.95
CA LYS A 52 -9.78 -1.79 12.02
C LYS A 52 -9.51 -2.39 13.38
N GLY A 53 -10.49 -3.05 13.95
CA GLY A 53 -10.38 -3.85 15.16
C GLY A 53 -11.34 -5.03 15.09
N ASN A 54 -11.16 -5.98 16.00
CA ASN A 54 -12.14 -7.04 16.19
C ASN A 54 -13.46 -6.44 16.69
N SER A 55 -14.57 -6.95 16.16
CA SER A 55 -15.93 -6.66 16.59
C SER A 55 -16.25 -7.32 17.92
#